data_AF-A0A0K8PI68-F1
#
_entry.id   AF-A0A0K8PI68-F1
#
_cell.length_a   1.000
_cell.length_b   1.000
_cell.length_c   1.000
_cell.angle_alpha   90.00
_cell.angle_beta   90.00
_cell.angle_gamma   90.00
#
_symmetry.space_group_name_H-M   'P 1'
#
loop_
_entity.id
_entity.type
_entity.pdbx_description
1 polymer ?
#
loop_
_entity_poly.entity_id
_entity_poly.type
_entity_poly.pdbx_seq_one_letter_code
_entity_poly.pdbx_strand_id
1 'polypeptide(L)'
;MEEVFQRCVAQERDRGRTILLSSHILSEVEELCDRVSIIRKGRTVESGSLADLRHLTRTSVVAELAGPPDGLADLPGVHDLDVQGRRVRLQVDTDGLDAVLRSLSESGVRSLTSTPPTLEELFLRHYQDEAAAR
;
A
#
# COMPACT_ATOMS: atom_id res chain seq x y z
N MET A 1 1.66 -19.41 -17.51
CA MET A 1 2.05 -18.60 -18.70
C MET A 1 2.68 -17.29 -18.24
N GLU A 2 2.07 -16.61 -17.28
CA GLU A 2 2.58 -15.42 -16.60
C GLU A 2 3.98 -15.59 -15.98
N GLU A 3 4.21 -16.65 -15.19
CA GLU A 3 5.55 -16.95 -14.62
C GLU A 3 6.66 -17.07 -15.69
N VAL A 4 6.32 -17.58 -16.87
CA VAL A 4 7.29 -17.72 -17.98
C VAL A 4 7.61 -16.35 -18.56
N PHE A 5 6.60 -15.49 -18.73
CA PHE A 5 6.80 -14.11 -19.17
C PHE A 5 7.66 -13.33 -18.19
N GLN A 6 7.32 -13.36 -16.90
CA GLN A 6 8.07 -12.70 -15.84
C GLN A 6 9.54 -13.14 -15.83
N ARG A 7 9.80 -14.44 -15.93
CA ARG A 7 11.14 -14.99 -16.00
C ARG A 7 11.92 -14.50 -17.23
N CYS A 8 11.28 -14.44 -18.40
CA CYS A 8 11.91 -13.92 -19.62
C CYS A 8 12.27 -12.43 -19.46
N VAL A 9 11.36 -11.62 -18.93
CA VAL A 9 11.60 -10.19 -18.67
C VAL A 9 12.78 -10.02 -17.71
N ALA A 10 12.81 -10.77 -16.60
CA ALA A 10 13.91 -10.75 -15.65
C ALA A 10 15.26 -11.12 -16.30
N GLN A 11 15.31 -12.17 -17.13
CA GLN A 11 16.52 -12.57 -17.84
C GLN A 11 17.04 -11.50 -18.80
N GLU A 12 16.15 -10.79 -19.50
CA GLU A 12 16.56 -9.73 -20.41
C GLU A 12 17.03 -8.47 -19.69
N ARG A 13 16.40 -8.14 -18.55
CA ARG A 13 16.89 -7.11 -17.63
C ARG A 13 18.30 -7.46 -17.11
N ASP A 14 18.52 -8.70 -16.68
CA ASP A 14 19.82 -9.15 -16.16
C ASP A 14 20.92 -9.14 -17.24
N ARG A 15 20.54 -9.15 -18.52
CA ARG A 15 21.44 -8.92 -19.67
C ARG A 15 21.70 -7.43 -19.97
N GLY A 16 21.19 -6.53 -19.15
CA GLY A 16 21.37 -5.08 -19.29
C GLY A 16 20.43 -4.40 -20.29
N ARG A 17 19.32 -5.04 -20.68
CA ARG A 17 18.34 -4.43 -21.59
C ARG A 17 17.35 -3.56 -20.81
N THR A 18 17.00 -2.41 -21.39
CA THR A 18 15.89 -1.59 -20.90
C THR A 18 14.58 -2.11 -21.45
N ILE A 19 13.59 -2.30 -20.59
CA ILE A 19 12.28 -2.85 -20.94
C ILE A 19 11.21 -1.81 -20.55
N LEU A 20 10.35 -1.45 -21.51
CA LEU A 20 9.15 -0.67 -21.23
C LEU A 20 7.96 -1.65 -21.18
N LEU A 21 7.40 -1.82 -19.99
CA LEU A 21 6.23 -2.65 -19.76
C LEU A 21 4.99 -1.77 -19.55
N SER A 22 3.91 -2.11 -20.25
CA SER A 22 2.58 -1.55 -19.99
C SER A 22 1.65 -2.71 -19.66
N SER A 23 1.30 -2.85 -18.38
CA SER A 23 0.31 -3.82 -17.91
C SER A 23 -0.78 -3.11 -17.12
N HIS A 24 -1.99 -3.66 -17.17
CA HIS A 24 -3.09 -3.27 -16.28
C HIS A 24 -3.15 -4.19 -15.05
N ILE A 25 -2.33 -5.24 -15.01
CA ILE A 25 -2.19 -6.16 -13.88
C ILE A 25 -1.11 -5.58 -12.97
N LEU A 26 -1.54 -4.98 -11.86
CA LEU A 26 -0.64 -4.23 -10.99
C LEU A 26 0.36 -5.13 -10.24
N SER A 27 0.01 -6.38 -9.96
CA SER A 27 0.93 -7.36 -9.38
C SER A 27 2.11 -7.67 -10.31
N GLU A 28 1.91 -7.75 -11.63
CA GLU A 28 3.00 -7.92 -12.59
C GLU A 28 3.95 -6.71 -12.60
N VAL A 29 3.38 -5.50 -12.51
CA VAL A 29 4.16 -4.26 -12.45
C VAL A 29 4.97 -4.20 -11.16
N GLU A 30 4.39 -4.59 -10.02
CA GLU A 30 5.09 -4.64 -8.74
C GLU A 30 6.25 -5.64 -8.74
N GLU A 31 6.12 -6.76 -9.46
CA GLU A 31 7.13 -7.81 -9.50
C GLU A 31 8.25 -7.53 -10.53
N LEU A 32 7.93 -6.89 -11.66
CA LEU A 32 8.86 -6.74 -12.78
C LEU A 32 9.49 -5.36 -12.93
N CYS A 33 8.85 -4.30 -12.45
CA CYS A 33 9.26 -2.93 -12.72
C CYS A 33 10.06 -2.31 -11.56
N ASP A 34 11.23 -1.76 -11.88
CA ASP A 34 12.02 -0.96 -10.93
C ASP A 34 11.42 0.44 -10.73
N ARG A 35 10.75 0.95 -11.77
CA ARG A 35 10.12 2.26 -11.82
C ARG A 35 8.75 2.18 -12.48
N VAL A 36 7.81 2.95 -11.95
CA VAL A 36 6.42 3.01 -12.44
C VAL A 36 6.10 4.46 -12.78
N SER A 37 5.36 4.65 -13.87
CA SER A 37 4.78 5.95 -14.23
C SER A 37 3.29 5.79 -14.44
N ILE A 38 2.50 6.59 -13.72
CA ILE A 38 1.04 6.59 -13.81
C ILE A 38 0.64 7.65 -14.84
N ILE A 39 -0.11 7.24 -15.86
CA ILE A 39 -0.59 8.12 -16.92
C ILE A 39 -2.11 8.29 -16.77
N ARG A 40 -2.58 9.53 -16.67
CA ARG A 40 -4.01 9.89 -16.62
C ARG A 40 -4.29 11.04 -17.58
N LYS A 41 -5.37 10.92 -18.36
CA LYS A 41 -5.79 11.94 -19.36
C LYS A 41 -4.65 12.38 -20.30
N GLY A 42 -3.82 11.41 -20.72
CA GLY A 42 -2.69 11.64 -21.63
C GLY A 42 -1.50 12.38 -21.00
N ARG A 43 -1.43 12.49 -19.67
CA ARG A 43 -0.31 13.10 -18.94
C ARG A 43 0.21 12.16 -17.87
N THR A 44 1.52 12.13 -17.67
CA THR A 44 2.12 11.48 -16.51
C THR A 44 1.75 12.27 -15.27
N VAL A 45 1.00 11.64 -14.37
CA VAL A 45 0.60 12.25 -13.10
C VAL A 45 1.58 11.94 -11.98
N GLU A 46 2.28 10.81 -12.07
CA GLU A 46 3.24 10.38 -11.06
C GLU A 46 4.33 9.49 -11.70
N SER A 47 5.57 9.56 -11.20
CA SER A 47 6.67 8.72 -11.69
C SER A 47 7.75 8.53 -10.63
N GLY A 48 8.09 7.28 -10.32
CA GLY A 48 9.04 6.96 -9.26
C GLY A 48 9.35 5.47 -9.16
N SER A 49 10.20 5.08 -8.21
CA SER A 49 10.27 3.69 -7.78
C SER A 49 9.01 3.31 -6.99
N LEU A 50 8.73 2.01 -6.86
CA LEU A 50 7.61 1.57 -6.01
C LEU A 50 7.75 2.06 -4.56
N ALA A 51 8.98 2.15 -4.05
CA ALA A 51 9.23 2.71 -2.73
C ALA A 51 8.84 4.19 -2.67
N ASP A 52 9.29 5.00 -3.63
CA ASP A 52 8.97 6.43 -3.72
C ASP A 52 7.46 6.67 -3.74
N LEU A 53 6.74 5.86 -4.51
CA LEU A 53 5.28 5.96 -4.63
C LEU A 53 4.58 5.53 -3.34
N ARG A 54 5.06 4.49 -2.66
CA ARG A 54 4.48 3.96 -1.41
C ARG A 54 4.67 4.88 -0.20
N HIS A 55 5.71 5.73 -0.18
CA HIS A 55 5.91 6.72 0.88
C HIS A 55 4.82 7.79 0.95
N LEU A 56 4.01 7.93 -0.10
CA LEU A 56 2.93 8.92 -0.18
C LEU A 56 1.61 8.41 0.40
N THR A 57 1.54 7.17 0.88
CA THR A 57 0.31 6.50 1.30
C THR A 57 0.42 5.87 2.68
N ARG A 58 -0.75 5.70 3.29
CA ARG A 58 -0.95 5.16 4.64
C ARG A 58 -0.60 3.69 4.70
N THR A 59 -0.04 3.26 5.82
CA THR A 59 0.22 1.85 6.13
C THR A 59 -1.06 1.20 6.63
N SER A 60 -1.42 0.05 6.07
CA SER A 60 -2.54 -0.75 6.54
C SER A 60 -2.10 -1.64 7.69
N VAL A 61 -2.76 -1.51 8.84
CA VAL A 61 -2.49 -2.30 10.04
C VAL A 61 -3.71 -3.14 10.36
N VAL A 62 -3.50 -4.45 10.47
CA VAL A 62 -4.51 -5.41 10.92
C VAL A 62 -3.97 -6.12 12.15
N ALA A 63 -4.70 -6.08 13.25
CA ALA A 63 -4.29 -6.74 14.49
C ALA A 63 -5.43 -7.51 15.15
N GLU A 64 -5.07 -8.57 15.87
CA GLU A 64 -5.96 -9.26 16.81
C GLU A 64 -5.47 -9.00 18.23
N LEU A 65 -6.37 -8.59 19.11
CA LEU A 65 -6.07 -8.18 20.47
C LEU A 65 -6.64 -9.15 21.50
N ALA A 66 -6.05 -9.16 22.69
CA ALA A 66 -6.53 -9.91 23.85
C ALA A 66 -7.64 -9.15 24.59
N GLY A 67 -7.48 -7.82 24.68
CA GLY A 67 -8.43 -6.88 25.27
C GLY A 67 -9.20 -6.04 24.24
N PRO A 68 -10.07 -5.14 24.71
CA PRO A 68 -10.78 -4.20 23.84
C PRO A 68 -9.81 -3.17 23.21
N PRO A 69 -9.99 -2.81 21.93
CA PRO A 69 -9.19 -1.79 21.24
C PRO A 69 -9.63 -0.36 21.61
N ASP A 70 -9.39 0.04 22.86
CA ASP A 70 -9.78 1.37 23.35
C ASP A 70 -8.73 2.42 22.96
N GLY A 71 -9.19 3.63 22.58
CA GLY A 71 -8.32 4.79 22.31
C GLY A 71 -7.67 4.86 20.93
N LEU A 72 -7.83 3.85 20.06
CA LEU A 72 -7.26 3.86 18.70
C LEU A 72 -7.89 4.92 17.79
N ALA A 73 -9.17 5.24 17.98
CA ALA A 73 -9.88 6.23 17.17
C ALA A 73 -9.38 7.66 17.42
N ASP A 74 -8.83 7.92 18.61
CA ASP A 74 -8.39 9.26 19.04
C ASP A 74 -6.93 9.54 18.66
N LEU A 75 -6.22 8.55 18.11
CA LEU A 75 -4.83 8.71 17.73
C LEU A 75 -4.69 9.52 16.44
N PRO A 76 -3.75 10.49 16.40
CA PRO A 76 -3.50 11.28 15.20
C PRO A 76 -2.96 10.39 14.08
N GLY A 77 -3.47 10.62 12.87
CA GLY A 77 -3.07 9.89 11.67
C GLY A 77 -3.72 8.50 11.52
N VAL A 78 -4.68 8.14 12.38
CA VAL A 78 -5.50 6.92 12.19
C VAL A 78 -6.69 7.23 11.28
N HIS A 79 -6.91 6.34 10.33
CA HIS A 79 -7.95 6.42 9.31
C HIS A 79 -8.62 5.06 9.13
N ASP A 80 -9.86 5.08 8.64
CA ASP A 80 -10.64 3.88 8.29
C ASP A 80 -10.60 2.77 9.36
N LEU A 81 -10.71 3.17 10.64
CA LEU A 81 -10.72 2.25 11.76
C LEU A 81 -11.99 1.39 11.72
N ASP A 82 -11.80 0.09 11.50
CA ASP A 82 -12.82 -0.94 11.56
C ASP A 82 -12.50 -1.90 12.71
N VAL A 83 -13.44 -1.98 13.67
CA VAL A 83 -13.32 -2.82 14.86
C VAL A 83 -14.37 -3.92 14.80
N GLN A 84 -13.91 -5.16 14.67
CA GLN A 84 -14.73 -6.36 14.64
C GLN A 84 -14.42 -7.21 15.88
N GLY A 85 -15.03 -6.84 17.01
CA GLY A 85 -14.81 -7.48 18.31
C GLY A 85 -13.39 -7.25 18.82
N ARG A 86 -12.49 -8.22 18.61
CA ARG A 86 -11.07 -8.17 19.00
C ARG A 86 -10.12 -8.00 17.83
N ARG A 87 -10.64 -7.98 16.60
CA ARG A 87 -9.87 -7.71 15.40
C ARG A 87 -10.05 -6.26 15.03
N VAL A 88 -8.94 -5.58 14.78
CA VAL A 88 -8.91 -4.20 14.30
C VAL A 88 -8.24 -4.14 12.94
N ARG A 89 -8.78 -3.31 12.07
CA ARG A 89 -8.16 -2.89 10.81
C ARG A 89 -8.18 -1.37 10.79
N LEU A 90 -7.05 -0.77 10.46
CA LEU A 90 -6.94 0.68 10.32
C LEU A 90 -5.86 1.02 9.31
N GLN A 91 -5.92 2.24 8.78
CA GLN A 91 -4.84 2.85 8.03
C GLN A 91 -4.17 3.89 8.90
N VAL A 92 -2.85 3.96 8.88
CA VAL A 92 -2.09 4.95 9.65
C VAL A 92 -1.09 5.68 8.78
N ASP A 93 -0.99 6.99 8.93
CA ASP A 93 0.08 7.78 8.34
C ASP A 93 1.44 7.32 8.88
N THR A 94 2.52 7.45 8.10
CA THR A 94 3.86 6.97 8.50
C THR A 94 4.30 7.53 9.85
N ASP A 95 3.96 8.79 10.14
CA ASP A 95 4.34 9.47 11.38
C ASP A 95 3.50 9.03 12.60
N GLY A 96 2.32 8.45 12.38
CA GLY A 96 1.40 7.98 13.43
C GLY A 96 1.60 6.51 13.83
N LEU A 97 2.37 5.74 13.05
CA LEU A 97 2.51 4.29 13.22
C LEU A 97 3.03 3.90 14.61
N ASP A 98 4.01 4.61 15.16
CA ASP A 98 4.58 4.30 16.48
C ASP A 98 3.55 4.45 17.60
N ALA A 99 2.73 5.50 17.56
CA ALA A 99 1.67 5.72 18.55
C ALA A 99 0.61 4.61 18.50
N VAL A 100 0.22 4.19 17.29
CA VAL A 100 -0.71 3.07 17.07
C VAL A 100 -0.15 1.78 17.63
N LEU A 101 1.11 1.45 17.34
CA LEU A 101 1.74 0.21 17.82
C LEU A 101 1.80 0.15 19.34
N ARG A 102 2.04 1.27 20.03
CA ARG A 102 2.03 1.33 21.50
C ARG A 102 0.62 1.07 22.06
N SER A 103 -0.40 1.74 21.53
CA SER A 103 -1.79 1.54 21.94
C SER A 103 -2.28 0.10 21.72
N LEU A 104 -1.94 -0.49 20.57
CA LEU A 104 -2.22 -1.91 20.30
C LEU A 104 -1.53 -2.83 21.32
N SER A 105 -0.28 -2.51 21.68
CA SER A 105 0.50 -3.29 22.65
C SER A 105 -0.11 -3.27 24.06
N GLU A 106 -0.64 -2.13 24.50
CA GLU A 106 -1.35 -2.00 25.79
C GLU A 106 -2.61 -2.88 25.86
N SER A 107 -3.28 -3.06 24.72
CA SER A 107 -4.47 -3.91 24.58
C SER A 107 -4.14 -5.42 24.46
N GLY A 108 -2.85 -5.75 24.38
CA GLY A 108 -2.32 -7.11 24.26
C GLY A 108 -2.46 -7.69 22.86
N VAL A 109 -1.45 -7.54 22.02
CA VAL A 109 -1.45 -8.03 20.63
C VAL A 109 -1.24 -9.55 20.57
N ARG A 110 -2.14 -10.25 19.89
CA ARG A 110 -2.04 -11.69 19.56
C ARG A 110 -1.50 -11.92 18.16
N SER A 111 -1.92 -11.10 17.20
CA SER A 111 -1.40 -11.07 15.84
C SER A 111 -1.37 -9.63 15.32
N LEU A 112 -0.36 -9.31 14.51
CA LEU A 112 -0.20 -8.00 13.88
C LEU A 112 0.36 -8.20 12.48
N THR A 113 -0.32 -7.63 11.50
CA THR A 113 0.17 -7.51 10.12
C THR A 113 0.17 -6.03 9.77
N SER A 114 1.35 -5.52 9.42
CA SER A 114 1.52 -4.17 8.89
C SER A 114 1.95 -4.32 7.43
N THR A 115 1.12 -3.83 6.52
CA THR A 115 1.40 -3.89 5.09
C THR A 115 1.47 -2.48 4.53
N PRO A 116 2.55 -2.11 3.84
CA PRO A 116 2.57 -0.87 3.08
C PRO A 116 1.46 -0.91 2.01
N PRO A 117 1.00 0.26 1.55
CA PRO A 117 -0.05 0.37 0.55
C PRO A 117 0.34 -0.37 -0.74
N THR A 118 -0.61 -1.07 -1.35
CA THR A 118 -0.38 -1.75 -2.63
C THR A 118 -0.35 -0.73 -3.77
N LEU A 119 0.27 -1.11 -4.90
CA LEU A 119 0.20 -0.29 -6.12
C LEU A 119 -1.25 -0.08 -6.60
N GLU A 120 -2.15 -1.02 -6.30
CA GLU A 120 -3.58 -0.90 -6.58
C GLU A 120 -4.25 0.21 -5.77
N GLU A 121 -3.99 0.26 -4.46
CA GLU A 121 -4.52 1.32 -3.60
C GLU A 121 -3.98 2.70 -4.01
N LEU A 122 -2.69 2.77 -4.37
CA LEU A 122 -2.06 3.95 -4.95
C LEU A 122 -2.75 4.41 -6.25
N PHE A 123 -2.96 3.47 -7.17
CA PHE A 123 -3.62 3.74 -8.43
C PHE A 123 -5.07 4.23 -8.24
N LEU A 124 -5.83 3.57 -7.36
CA LEU A 124 -7.22 3.94 -7.06
C LEU A 124 -7.33 5.36 -6.52
N ARG A 125 -6.44 5.78 -5.61
CA ARG A 125 -6.43 7.13 -5.06
C ARG A 125 -6.34 8.19 -6.16
N HIS A 126 -5.41 8.03 -7.10
CA HIS A 126 -5.26 8.97 -8.23
C HIS A 126 -6.46 8.97 -9.20
N TYR A 127 -7.32 7.96 -9.16
CA TYR A 127 -8.56 7.90 -9.95
C TYR A 127 -9.79 8.39 -9.17
N GLN A 128 -9.79 8.30 -7.85
CA GLN A 128 -10.90 8.72 -6.97
C GLN A 128 -10.99 10.24 -6.74
N ASP A 129 -9.90 11.00 -6.92
CA ASP A 129 -9.86 12.47 -6.73
C ASP A 129 -10.85 13.27 -7.61
N GLU A 130 -11.55 12.66 -8.57
CA GLU A 130 -12.64 13.31 -9.33
C GLU A 130 -14.05 13.05 -8.79
N ALA A 131 -14.27 12.01 -7.97
CA ALA A 131 -15.62 11.71 -7.48
C ALA A 131 -16.09 12.69 -6.40
N ALA A 132 -15.16 13.35 -5.69
CA ALA A 132 -15.45 14.32 -4.65
C ALA A 132 -15.53 15.79 -5.15
N ALA A 133 -15.23 16.04 -6.43
CA ALA A 133 -15.22 17.38 -7.02
C ALA A 133 -16.45 17.69 -7.90
N ARG A 134 -17.54 16.93 -7.74
CA ARG A 134 -18.80 17.12 -8.46
C ARG A 134 -20.00 17.22 -7.54
#